data_AF-A0A6J7C0A8-F1
#
_entry.id   AF-A0A6J7C0A8-F1
#
_cell.length_a   1.000
_cell.length_b   1.000
_cell.length_c   1.000
_cell.angle_alpha   90.00
_cell.angle_beta   90.00
_cell.angle_gamma   90.00
#
_symmetry.space_group_name_H-M   'P 1'
#
loop_
_entity.id
_entity.type
_entity.pdbx_description
1 polymer ?
#
loop_
_entity_poly.entity_id
_entity_poly.type
_entity_poly.pdbx_seq_one_letter_code
_entity_poly.pdbx_strand_id
1 'polypeptide(L)'
;MTLTAHASYVERRARPRVPQPETKGLIISAAIQMMHDLPVNAVTYREIAARAGVNQSYVARYFGSQQEMLIAVTEELSQRAKRHWANPDPRAIINDPEVRIRLMVMQYLLAMGVPPERFADQTREQVAALDEHFVHRLGYNERAVRAFRAKMGMLLMLTHGGMARANGVDDATVNDVVTLFVDELEHGTASVERLGW
;
A
#
# COMPACT_ATOMS: atom_id res chain seq x y z
N MET A 1 16.39 60.72 -34.89
CA MET A 1 16.41 59.28 -35.24
C MET A 1 16.33 58.49 -33.95
N THR A 2 15.14 57.96 -33.70
CA THR A 2 14.75 57.25 -32.47
C THR A 2 14.68 55.78 -32.79
N LEU A 3 15.35 54.91 -32.04
CA LEU A 3 15.12 53.47 -32.08
C LEU A 3 15.28 52.89 -30.67
N THR A 4 14.15 52.85 -29.98
CA THR A 4 13.94 52.23 -28.67
C THR A 4 13.92 50.72 -28.84
N ALA A 5 14.81 50.00 -28.16
CA ALA A 5 14.82 48.55 -28.10
C ALA A 5 13.55 48.04 -27.38
N HIS A 6 12.66 47.38 -28.10
CA HIS A 6 11.55 46.62 -27.52
C HIS A 6 12.08 45.26 -27.04
N ALA A 7 12.26 45.13 -25.73
CA ALA A 7 12.47 43.84 -25.09
C ALA A 7 11.19 43.01 -25.18
N SER A 8 11.25 41.88 -25.89
CA SER A 8 10.18 40.91 -26.04
C SER A 8 9.85 40.26 -24.69
N TYR A 9 8.73 40.66 -24.09
CA TYR A 9 8.16 40.02 -22.92
C TYR A 9 7.48 38.70 -23.37
N VAL A 10 8.14 37.57 -23.14
CA VAL A 10 7.51 36.26 -23.32
C VAL A 10 6.47 36.10 -22.21
N GLU A 11 5.20 36.22 -22.59
CA GLU A 11 4.04 36.05 -21.73
C GLU A 11 4.03 34.61 -21.18
N ARG A 12 4.47 34.45 -19.91
CA ARG A 12 4.34 33.19 -19.18
C ARG A 12 2.84 32.94 -18.94
N ARG A 13 2.19 32.23 -19.87
CA ARG A 13 0.81 31.76 -19.68
C ARG A 13 0.74 30.97 -18.37
N ALA A 14 -0.02 31.49 -17.42
CA ALA A 14 -0.27 30.82 -16.14
C ALA A 14 -0.92 29.46 -16.44
N ARG A 15 -0.27 28.38 -15.97
CA ARG A 15 -0.84 27.03 -16.12
C ARG A 15 -2.24 26.99 -15.47
N PRO A 16 -3.23 26.34 -16.11
CA PRO A 16 -4.56 26.19 -15.53
C PRO A 16 -4.46 25.62 -14.12
N ARG A 17 -5.24 26.19 -13.20
CA ARG A 17 -5.28 25.71 -11.82
C ARG A 17 -5.97 24.35 -11.78
N VAL A 18 -5.21 23.31 -11.44
CA VAL A 18 -5.75 21.96 -11.21
C VAL A 18 -6.65 21.99 -9.96
N PRO A 19 -7.85 21.38 -10.00
CA PRO A 19 -8.71 21.17 -8.84
C PRO A 19 -7.99 20.49 -7.66
N GLN A 20 -8.41 20.80 -6.43
CA GLN A 20 -7.78 20.26 -5.21
C GLN A 20 -7.82 18.72 -5.13
N PRO A 21 -8.95 18.02 -5.44
CA PRO A 21 -8.98 16.56 -5.42
C PRO A 21 -8.01 15.92 -6.42
N GLU A 22 -7.94 16.45 -7.65
CA GLU A 22 -6.97 16.00 -8.66
C GLU A 22 -5.53 16.22 -8.19
N THR A 23 -5.24 17.36 -7.56
CA THR A 23 -3.89 17.65 -7.06
C THR A 23 -3.50 16.71 -5.92
N LYS A 24 -4.43 16.35 -5.02
CA LYS A 24 -4.19 15.31 -4.00
C LYS A 24 -3.87 13.97 -4.65
N GLY A 25 -4.64 13.56 -5.67
CA GLY A 25 -4.41 12.31 -6.41
C GLY A 25 -3.05 12.24 -7.08
N LEU A 26 -2.59 13.36 -7.69
CA LEU A 26 -1.24 13.46 -8.27
C LEU A 26 -0.13 13.29 -7.22
N ILE A 27 -0.28 13.93 -6.06
CA ILE A 27 0.70 13.84 -4.97
C ILE A 27 0.77 12.40 -4.42
N ILE A 28 -0.39 11.77 -4.15
CA ILE A 28 -0.46 10.40 -3.66
C ILE A 28 0.16 9.44 -4.68
N SER A 29 -0.19 9.58 -5.96
CA SER A 29 0.35 8.71 -7.02
C SER A 29 1.86 8.86 -7.18
N ALA A 30 2.39 10.09 -7.09
CA ALA A 30 3.83 10.33 -7.12
C ALA A 30 4.54 9.71 -5.90
N ALA A 31 3.95 9.79 -4.71
CA ALA A 31 4.49 9.13 -3.52
C ALA A 31 4.52 7.60 -3.66
N ILE A 32 3.44 6.98 -4.15
CA ILE A 32 3.39 5.54 -4.42
C ILE A 32 4.48 5.13 -5.43
N GLN A 33 4.60 5.87 -6.54
CA GLN A 33 5.64 5.63 -7.54
C GLN A 33 7.05 5.69 -6.96
N MET A 34 7.32 6.64 -6.06
CA MET A 34 8.62 6.71 -5.38
C MET A 34 8.87 5.50 -4.48
N MET A 35 7.84 4.99 -3.81
CA MET A 35 7.97 3.84 -2.89
C MET A 35 8.18 2.49 -3.58
N HIS A 36 8.06 2.42 -4.90
CA HIS A 36 8.54 1.25 -5.64
C HIS A 36 10.05 1.11 -5.58
N ASP A 37 10.78 2.24 -5.50
CA ASP A 37 12.24 2.27 -5.61
C ASP A 37 12.92 2.71 -4.31
N LEU A 38 12.22 3.45 -3.45
CA LEU A 38 12.76 4.09 -2.26
C LEU A 38 12.11 3.58 -0.97
N PRO A 39 12.86 3.46 0.13
CA PRO A 39 12.27 3.18 1.43
C PRO A 39 11.38 4.34 1.89
N VAL A 40 10.37 4.06 2.71
CA VAL A 40 9.33 5.03 3.13
C VAL A 40 9.93 6.30 3.74
N ASN A 41 10.99 6.17 4.55
CA ASN A 41 11.66 7.29 5.20
C ASN A 41 12.46 8.20 4.25
N ALA A 42 12.78 7.73 3.04
CA ALA A 42 13.47 8.52 2.02
C ALA A 42 12.50 9.33 1.13
N VAL A 43 11.19 9.14 1.27
CA VAL A 43 10.18 9.83 0.45
C VAL A 43 9.83 11.18 1.08
N THR A 44 10.38 12.27 0.51
CA THR A 44 10.17 13.63 1.05
C THR A 44 9.13 14.45 0.27
N TYR A 45 8.52 15.44 0.93
CA TYR A 45 7.59 16.37 0.29
C TYR A 45 8.15 17.09 -0.93
N ARG A 46 9.44 17.45 -0.87
CA ARG A 46 10.11 18.17 -1.95
C ARG A 46 10.17 17.31 -3.21
N GLU A 47 10.59 16.06 -3.06
CA GLU A 47 10.72 15.11 -4.18
C GLU A 47 9.36 14.69 -4.71
N ILE A 48 8.38 14.46 -3.82
CA ILE A 48 7.00 14.15 -4.24
C ILE A 48 6.42 15.31 -5.05
N ALA A 49 6.55 16.56 -4.57
CA ALA A 49 6.02 17.72 -5.28
C ALA A 49 6.67 17.88 -6.66
N ALA A 50 8.00 17.72 -6.73
CA ALA A 50 8.74 17.76 -7.98
C ALA A 50 8.25 16.68 -8.96
N ARG A 51 8.08 15.44 -8.47
CA ARG A 51 7.61 14.31 -9.29
C ARG A 51 6.15 14.46 -9.74
N ALA A 52 5.29 14.98 -8.87
CA ALA A 52 3.89 15.27 -9.19
C ALA A 52 3.71 16.50 -10.10
N GLY A 53 4.77 17.29 -10.33
CA GLY A 53 4.70 18.53 -11.12
C GLY A 53 3.89 19.64 -10.44
N VAL A 54 3.82 19.62 -9.10
CA VAL A 54 3.04 20.58 -8.30
C VAL A 54 3.95 21.49 -7.47
N ASN A 55 3.43 22.62 -7.02
CA ASN A 55 4.17 23.48 -6.10
C ASN A 55 4.34 22.78 -4.73
N GLN A 56 5.55 22.79 -4.16
CA GLN A 56 5.84 22.14 -2.87
C GLN A 56 4.92 22.59 -1.73
N SER A 57 4.47 23.85 -1.74
CA SER A 57 3.51 24.37 -0.74
C SER A 57 2.16 23.64 -0.75
N TYR A 58 1.79 22.98 -1.87
CA TYR A 58 0.52 22.26 -1.97
C TYR A 58 0.52 20.97 -1.16
N VAL A 59 1.66 20.31 -1.00
CA VAL A 59 1.75 19.09 -0.19
C VAL A 59 1.44 19.41 1.28
N ALA A 60 2.11 20.40 1.85
CA ALA A 60 1.84 20.85 3.21
C ALA A 60 0.40 21.38 3.37
N ARG A 61 -0.10 22.15 2.40
CA ARG A 61 -1.48 22.68 2.42
C ARG A 61 -2.56 21.60 2.42
N TYR A 62 -2.36 20.51 1.68
CA TYR A 62 -3.41 19.50 1.48
C TYR A 62 -3.41 18.37 2.47
N PHE A 63 -2.25 18.04 3.04
CA PHE A 63 -2.10 16.93 3.97
C PHE A 63 -1.76 17.37 5.39
N GLY A 64 -1.23 18.59 5.59
CA GLY A 64 -0.84 19.10 6.90
C GLY A 64 0.47 18.50 7.43
N SER A 65 0.57 17.18 7.50
CA SER A 65 1.75 16.46 8.01
C SER A 65 2.13 15.27 7.14
N GLN A 66 3.41 14.85 7.23
CA GLN A 66 3.91 13.73 6.44
C GLN A 66 3.18 12.44 6.81
N GLN A 67 2.84 12.28 8.09
CA GLN A 67 2.03 11.16 8.57
C GLN A 67 0.65 11.13 7.90
N GLU A 68 -0.06 12.26 7.85
CA GLU A 68 -1.39 12.33 7.21
C GLU A 68 -1.33 12.09 5.69
N MET A 69 -0.26 12.54 5.02
CA MET A 69 -0.02 12.19 3.62
C MET A 69 0.22 10.69 3.44
N LEU A 70 1.04 10.07 4.30
CA LEU A 70 1.30 8.64 4.25
C LEU A 70 0.05 7.82 4.61
N ILE A 71 -0.81 8.29 5.50
CA ILE A 71 -2.12 7.68 5.77
C ILE A 71 -2.98 7.71 4.51
N ALA A 72 -3.07 8.85 3.82
CA ALA A 72 -3.78 8.94 2.54
C ALA A 72 -3.20 7.99 1.47
N VAL A 73 -1.88 7.75 1.47
CA VAL A 73 -1.25 6.71 0.63
C VAL A 73 -1.74 5.31 1.01
N THR A 74 -1.83 4.98 2.31
CA THR A 74 -2.37 3.66 2.74
C THR A 74 -3.84 3.46 2.37
N GLU A 75 -4.63 4.54 2.37
CA GLU A 75 -6.03 4.53 1.96
C GLU A 75 -6.16 4.28 0.45
N GLU A 76 -5.40 5.01 -0.36
CA GLU A 76 -5.38 4.83 -1.82
C GLU A 76 -4.94 3.40 -2.20
N LEU A 77 -3.87 2.89 -1.59
CA LEU A 77 -3.40 1.53 -1.85
C LEU A 77 -4.44 0.47 -1.42
N SER A 78 -5.19 0.74 -0.34
CA SER A 78 -6.32 -0.10 0.06
C SER A 78 -7.42 -0.11 -1.00
N GLN A 79 -7.76 1.04 -1.58
CA GLN A 79 -8.76 1.12 -2.65
C GLN A 79 -8.28 0.41 -3.93
N ARG A 80 -6.99 0.52 -4.26
CA ARG A 80 -6.40 -0.20 -5.40
C ARG A 80 -6.38 -1.71 -5.21
N ALA A 81 -6.14 -2.18 -3.98
CA ALA A 81 -6.15 -3.60 -3.64
C ALA A 81 -7.54 -4.26 -3.80
N LYS A 82 -8.63 -3.47 -3.91
CA LYS A 82 -9.98 -3.97 -4.22
C LYS A 82 -10.05 -4.78 -5.51
N ARG A 83 -9.11 -4.56 -6.44
CA ARG A 83 -8.96 -5.37 -7.67
C ARG A 83 -8.86 -6.87 -7.40
N HIS A 84 -8.35 -7.26 -6.23
CA HIS A 84 -8.22 -8.67 -5.83
C HIS A 84 -9.50 -9.26 -5.24
N TRP A 85 -10.50 -8.45 -4.87
CA TRP A 85 -11.64 -8.95 -4.08
C TRP A 85 -12.71 -9.65 -4.92
N ALA A 86 -12.75 -9.42 -6.23
CA ALA A 86 -13.67 -10.14 -7.12
C ALA A 86 -13.31 -11.63 -7.23
N ASN A 87 -12.01 -11.96 -7.17
CA ASN A 87 -11.51 -13.33 -7.14
C ASN A 87 -10.17 -13.37 -6.37
N PRO A 88 -10.21 -13.43 -5.03
CA PRO A 88 -9.02 -13.50 -4.20
C PRO A 88 -8.16 -14.69 -4.57
N ASP A 89 -6.96 -14.40 -5.09
CA ASP A 89 -5.85 -15.34 -5.19
C ASP A 89 -4.82 -14.94 -4.12
N PRO A 90 -4.63 -15.75 -3.06
CA PRO A 90 -3.65 -15.46 -2.02
C PRO A 90 -2.25 -15.21 -2.59
N ARG A 91 -1.84 -15.92 -3.64
CA ARG A 91 -0.52 -15.74 -4.26
C ARG A 91 -0.42 -14.39 -4.96
N ALA A 92 -1.44 -13.99 -5.71
CA ALA A 92 -1.49 -12.68 -6.35
C ALA A 92 -1.45 -11.54 -5.32
N ILE A 93 -2.19 -11.67 -4.22
CA ILE A 93 -2.22 -10.69 -3.13
C ILE A 93 -0.84 -10.58 -2.45
N ILE A 94 -0.21 -11.72 -2.14
CA ILE A 94 1.10 -11.77 -1.47
C ILE A 94 2.21 -11.13 -2.31
N ASN A 95 2.15 -11.35 -3.63
CA ASN A 95 3.15 -10.85 -4.57
C ASN A 95 2.85 -9.43 -5.08
N ASP A 96 1.72 -8.83 -4.71
CA ASP A 96 1.36 -7.48 -5.17
C ASP A 96 2.28 -6.42 -4.54
N PRO A 97 3.04 -5.65 -5.36
CA PRO A 97 3.93 -4.62 -4.83
C PRO A 97 3.20 -3.50 -4.10
N GLU A 98 1.97 -3.14 -4.48
CA GLU A 98 1.18 -2.10 -3.80
C GLU A 98 0.65 -2.58 -2.44
N VAL A 99 0.31 -3.86 -2.31
CA VAL A 99 -0.02 -4.47 -1.00
C VAL A 99 1.19 -4.41 -0.09
N ARG A 100 2.38 -4.77 -0.60
CA ARG A 100 3.64 -4.65 0.12
C ARG A 100 3.94 -3.19 0.55
N ILE A 101 3.83 -2.24 -0.37
CA ILE A 101 4.07 -0.82 -0.06
C ILE A 101 3.13 -0.35 1.06
N ARG A 102 1.84 -0.72 0.99
CA ARG A 102 0.87 -0.37 2.04
C ARG A 102 1.32 -0.88 3.41
N LEU A 103 1.76 -2.13 3.50
CA LEU A 103 2.24 -2.73 4.75
C LEU A 103 3.51 -2.03 5.26
N MET A 104 4.46 -1.70 4.39
CA MET A 104 5.66 -0.96 4.76
C MET A 104 5.35 0.45 5.28
N VAL A 105 4.41 1.15 4.65
CA VAL A 105 3.96 2.47 5.12
C VAL A 105 3.24 2.37 6.46
N MET A 106 2.35 1.38 6.64
CA MET A 106 1.68 1.12 7.93
C MET A 106 2.70 0.83 9.03
N GLN A 107 3.68 -0.05 8.79
CA GLN A 107 4.73 -0.36 9.77
C GLN A 107 5.54 0.89 10.15
N TYR A 108 5.92 1.69 9.17
CA TYR A 108 6.62 2.96 9.42
C TYR A 108 5.77 3.91 10.28
N LEU A 109 4.49 4.06 9.96
CA LEU A 109 3.58 4.94 10.72
C LEU A 109 3.35 4.43 12.16
N LEU A 110 3.17 3.12 12.34
CA LEU A 110 3.03 2.49 13.65
C LEU A 110 4.30 2.69 14.49
N ALA A 111 5.49 2.53 13.89
CA ALA A 111 6.77 2.78 14.54
C ALA A 111 6.95 4.27 14.94
N MET A 112 6.34 5.18 14.19
CA MET A 112 6.28 6.61 14.51
C MET A 112 5.19 6.96 15.55
N GLY A 113 4.47 5.98 16.09
CA GLY A 113 3.44 6.17 17.12
C GLY A 113 2.06 6.52 16.60
N VAL A 114 1.78 6.36 15.30
CA VAL A 114 0.41 6.49 14.78
C VAL A 114 -0.45 5.35 15.36
N PRO A 115 -1.62 5.65 15.96
CA PRO A 115 -2.46 4.62 16.57
C PRO A 115 -3.03 3.64 15.53
N PRO A 116 -3.05 2.32 15.80
CA PRO A 116 -3.50 1.31 14.84
C PRO A 116 -4.96 1.48 14.42
N GLU A 117 -5.79 2.11 15.24
CA GLU A 117 -7.20 2.40 14.96
C GLU A 117 -7.38 3.27 13.71
N ARG A 118 -6.36 4.06 13.33
CA ARG A 118 -6.34 4.86 12.09
C ARG A 118 -6.43 4.02 10.82
N PHE A 119 -6.12 2.71 10.90
CA PHE A 119 -6.16 1.78 9.78
C PHE A 119 -7.28 0.73 9.92
N ALA A 120 -8.02 0.74 11.03
CA ALA A 120 -8.91 -0.35 11.41
C ALA A 120 -10.11 -0.49 10.47
N ASP A 121 -10.70 0.62 10.03
CA ASP A 121 -11.88 0.61 9.14
C ASP A 121 -11.57 -0.06 7.80
N GLN A 122 -10.49 0.36 7.14
CA GLN A 122 -10.08 -0.20 5.86
C GLN A 122 -9.64 -1.66 6.00
N THR A 123 -9.00 -1.99 7.13
CA THR A 123 -8.62 -3.38 7.44
C THR A 123 -9.85 -4.26 7.65
N ARG A 124 -10.90 -3.77 8.33
CA ARG A 124 -12.15 -4.53 8.51
C ARG A 124 -12.85 -4.84 7.19
N GLU A 125 -12.94 -3.86 6.29
CA GLU A 125 -13.54 -4.07 4.96
C GLU A 125 -12.80 -5.15 4.16
N GLN A 126 -11.46 -5.07 4.13
CA GLN A 126 -10.59 -6.06 3.49
C GLN A 126 -10.78 -7.47 4.09
N VAL A 127 -10.82 -7.54 5.42
CA VAL A 127 -11.00 -8.79 6.16
C VAL A 127 -12.33 -9.44 5.82
N ALA A 128 -13.41 -8.68 5.80
CA ALA A 128 -14.74 -9.22 5.49
C ALA A 128 -14.79 -9.83 4.07
N ALA A 129 -14.23 -9.14 3.07
CA ALA A 129 -14.22 -9.63 1.69
C ALA A 129 -13.39 -10.92 1.52
N LEU A 130 -12.26 -11.03 2.23
CA LEU A 130 -11.44 -12.23 2.23
C LEU A 130 -12.11 -13.39 2.98
N ASP A 131 -12.71 -13.11 4.13
CA ASP A 131 -13.38 -14.12 4.94
C ASP A 131 -14.56 -14.75 4.18
N GLU A 132 -15.40 -13.92 3.54
CA GLU A 132 -16.52 -14.39 2.69
C GLU A 132 -16.00 -15.31 1.58
N HIS A 133 -14.89 -14.94 0.95
CA HIS A 133 -14.29 -15.75 -0.10
C HIS A 133 -13.80 -17.13 0.39
N PHE A 134 -13.07 -17.17 1.49
CA PHE A 134 -12.49 -18.42 2.01
C PHE A 134 -13.56 -19.35 2.60
N VAL A 135 -14.59 -18.81 3.27
CA VAL A 135 -15.73 -19.61 3.76
C VAL A 135 -16.44 -20.29 2.59
N HIS A 136 -16.73 -19.55 1.51
CA HIS A 136 -17.52 -20.09 0.39
C HIS A 136 -16.73 -20.99 -0.56
N ARG A 137 -15.43 -20.73 -0.78
CA ARG A 137 -14.61 -21.52 -1.73
C ARG A 137 -14.01 -22.78 -1.09
N LEU A 138 -13.57 -22.71 0.17
CA LEU A 138 -12.81 -23.79 0.81
C LEU A 138 -13.60 -24.56 1.87
N GLY A 139 -14.82 -24.12 2.20
CA GLY A 139 -15.69 -24.79 3.17
C GLY A 139 -15.19 -24.72 4.61
N TYR A 140 -14.28 -23.80 4.91
CA TYR A 140 -13.75 -23.60 6.26
C TYR A 140 -14.78 -22.90 7.14
N ASN A 141 -14.89 -23.32 8.40
CA ASN A 141 -15.61 -22.56 9.41
C ASN A 141 -14.90 -21.23 9.71
N GLU A 142 -15.61 -20.30 10.35
CA GLU A 142 -15.07 -18.97 10.63
C GLU A 142 -13.79 -18.99 11.48
N ARG A 143 -13.64 -19.96 12.38
CA ARG A 143 -12.46 -20.04 13.27
C ARG A 143 -11.21 -20.35 12.46
N ALA A 144 -11.29 -21.34 11.56
CA ALA A 144 -10.22 -21.68 10.65
C ALA A 144 -9.86 -20.51 9.73
N VAL A 145 -10.86 -19.86 9.13
CA VAL A 145 -10.65 -18.69 8.25
C VAL A 145 -9.92 -17.56 9.00
N ARG A 146 -10.35 -17.21 10.22
CA ARG A 146 -9.67 -16.20 11.04
C ARG A 146 -8.20 -16.55 11.31
N ALA A 147 -7.91 -17.82 11.59
CA ALA A 147 -6.54 -18.27 11.86
C ALA A 147 -5.66 -18.19 10.60
N PHE A 148 -6.14 -18.71 9.47
CA PHE A 148 -5.43 -18.65 8.19
C PHE A 148 -5.19 -17.21 7.73
N ARG A 149 -6.18 -16.33 7.88
CA ARG A 149 -6.03 -14.90 7.57
C ARG A 149 -4.99 -14.22 8.47
N ALA A 150 -5.01 -14.50 9.77
CA ALA A 150 -4.01 -13.96 10.69
C ALA A 150 -2.59 -14.41 10.30
N LYS A 151 -2.44 -15.70 9.98
CA LYS A 151 -1.18 -16.27 9.48
C LYS A 151 -0.73 -15.60 8.17
N MET A 152 -1.64 -15.39 7.22
CA MET A 152 -1.35 -14.63 6.00
C MET A 152 -0.80 -13.23 6.32
N GLY A 153 -1.46 -12.49 7.21
CA GLY A 153 -1.00 -11.16 7.63
C GLY A 153 0.40 -11.18 8.28
N MET A 154 0.69 -12.19 9.08
CA MET A 154 2.03 -12.39 9.68
C MET A 154 3.08 -12.73 8.63
N LEU A 155 2.74 -13.60 7.66
CA LEU A 155 3.63 -13.92 6.55
C LEU A 155 3.92 -12.68 5.72
N LEU A 156 2.89 -11.93 5.32
CA LEU A 156 3.01 -10.65 4.63
C LEU A 156 3.78 -9.58 5.43
N MET A 157 4.03 -9.77 6.72
CA MET A 157 4.87 -8.88 7.50
C MET A 157 6.34 -9.32 7.48
N LEU A 158 6.60 -10.63 7.46
CA LEU A 158 7.93 -11.21 7.60
C LEU A 158 8.62 -11.47 6.26
N THR A 159 7.87 -11.77 5.20
CA THR A 159 8.44 -12.21 3.92
C THR A 159 8.85 -11.07 3.00
N HIS A 160 8.55 -9.81 3.31
CA HIS A 160 8.86 -8.69 2.42
C HIS A 160 10.16 -7.95 2.74
N GLY A 161 10.94 -7.69 1.68
CA GLY A 161 11.93 -6.63 1.61
C GLY A 161 13.13 -6.79 2.56
N GLY A 162 13.25 -5.87 3.51
CA GLY A 162 14.36 -5.84 4.46
C GLY A 162 14.27 -6.89 5.57
N MET A 163 13.07 -7.32 5.96
CA MET A 163 12.90 -8.18 7.13
C MET A 163 13.32 -9.63 6.86
N ALA A 164 12.93 -10.20 5.72
CA ALA A 164 13.40 -11.53 5.30
C ALA A 164 14.94 -11.55 5.21
N ARG A 165 15.52 -10.58 4.51
CA ARG A 165 16.99 -10.44 4.40
C ARG A 165 17.69 -10.22 5.73
N ALA A 166 17.10 -9.44 6.64
CA ALA A 166 17.63 -9.23 8.00
C ALA A 166 17.64 -10.53 8.83
N ASN A 167 16.76 -11.49 8.50
CA ASN A 167 16.75 -12.82 9.10
C ASN A 167 17.54 -13.85 8.29
N GLY A 168 18.33 -13.43 7.31
CA GLY A 168 19.11 -14.34 6.46
C GLY A 168 18.26 -15.20 5.52
N VAL A 169 17.01 -14.81 5.27
CA VAL A 169 16.09 -15.50 4.35
C VAL A 169 16.25 -14.89 2.96
N ASP A 170 16.60 -15.73 1.98
CA ASP A 170 16.73 -15.32 0.59
C ASP A 170 15.38 -15.36 -0.15
N ASP A 171 15.36 -14.79 -1.36
CA ASP A 171 14.13 -14.67 -2.17
C ASP A 171 13.56 -16.04 -2.57
N ALA A 172 14.42 -17.06 -2.75
CA ALA A 172 14.00 -18.42 -3.05
C ALA A 172 13.23 -19.02 -1.87
N THR A 173 13.78 -18.90 -0.67
CA THR A 173 13.13 -19.36 0.56
C THR A 173 11.84 -18.59 0.83
N VAL A 174 11.79 -17.29 0.55
CA VAL A 174 10.55 -16.51 0.60
C VAL A 174 9.48 -17.11 -0.33
N ASN A 175 9.84 -17.42 -1.57
CA ASN A 175 8.92 -18.03 -2.53
C ASN A 175 8.43 -19.42 -2.07
N ASP A 176 9.31 -20.21 -1.45
CA ASP A 176 8.95 -21.53 -0.89
C ASP A 176 7.97 -21.39 0.27
N VAL A 177 8.18 -20.42 1.17
CA VAL A 177 7.25 -20.12 2.28
C VAL A 177 5.87 -19.71 1.75
N VAL A 178 5.81 -18.85 0.73
CA VAL A 178 4.55 -18.46 0.09
C VAL A 178 3.88 -19.67 -0.55
N THR A 179 4.65 -20.55 -1.18
CA THR A 179 4.11 -21.76 -1.84
C THR A 179 3.55 -22.76 -0.84
N LEU A 180 4.27 -23.01 0.26
CA LEU A 180 3.79 -23.85 1.36
C LEU A 180 2.50 -23.30 1.97
N PHE A 181 2.40 -21.98 2.14
CA PHE A 181 1.19 -21.36 2.69
C PHE A 181 -0.01 -21.50 1.76
N VAL A 182 0.18 -21.31 0.45
CA VAL A 182 -0.91 -21.48 -0.53
C VAL A 182 -1.36 -22.94 -0.58
N ASP A 183 -0.43 -23.89 -0.59
CA ASP A 183 -0.74 -25.33 -0.54
C ASP A 183 -1.53 -25.70 0.74
N GLU A 184 -1.12 -25.15 1.89
CA GLU A 184 -1.81 -25.35 3.16
C GLU A 184 -3.23 -24.77 3.17
N LEU A 185 -3.46 -23.65 2.48
CA LEU A 185 -4.80 -23.09 2.31
C LEU A 185 -5.68 -24.00 1.43
N GLU A 186 -5.13 -24.58 0.37
CA GLU A 186 -5.90 -25.44 -0.54
C GLU A 186 -6.20 -26.81 0.07
N HIS A 187 -5.28 -27.36 0.86
CA HIS A 187 -5.35 -28.73 1.39
C HIS A 187 -5.57 -28.80 2.92
N GLY A 188 -5.79 -27.67 3.58
CA GLY A 188 -5.85 -27.55 5.04
C GLY A 188 -7.07 -28.16 5.72
N THR A 189 -8.07 -28.67 4.98
CA THR A 189 -9.33 -29.22 5.54
C THR A 189 -9.06 -30.32 6.57
N ALA A 190 -8.13 -31.23 6.29
CA ALA A 190 -7.77 -32.29 7.23
C ALA A 190 -7.15 -31.74 8.53
N SER A 191 -6.40 -30.63 8.43
CA SER A 191 -5.86 -29.95 9.62
C SER A 191 -6.96 -29.24 10.41
N VAL A 192 -7.91 -28.60 9.72
CA VAL A 192 -9.09 -27.97 10.34
C VAL A 192 -9.92 -29.00 11.12
N GLU A 193 -10.24 -30.13 10.49
CA GLU A 193 -10.98 -31.23 11.12
C GLU A 193 -10.24 -31.80 12.34
N ARG A 194 -8.95 -32.12 12.19
CA ARG A 194 -8.12 -32.66 13.27
C ARG A 194 -7.99 -31.72 14.46
N LEU A 195 -7.99 -30.41 14.23
CA LEU A 195 -7.91 -29.39 15.29
C LEU A 195 -9.28 -29.06 15.91
N GLY A 196 -10.37 -29.66 15.40
CA GLY A 196 -11.73 -29.47 15.91
C GLY A 196 -12.25 -28.06 15.70
N TRP A 197 -11.90 -27.45 14.56
CA TRP A 197 -12.42 -26.15 14.16
C TRP A 197 -13.67 -26.33 13.33
#